data_AF-A0A7S3C1A4-F1
#
_entry.id   AF-A0A7S3C1A4-F1
#
_cell.length_a   1.000
_cell.length_b   1.000
_cell.length_c   1.000
_cell.angle_alpha   90.00
_cell.angle_beta   90.00
_cell.angle_gamma   90.00
#
_symmetry.space_group_name_H-M   'P 1'
#
loop_
_entity.id
_entity.type
_entity.pdbx_description
1 polymer ?
#
loop_
_entity_poly.entity_id
_entity_poly.type
_entity_poly.pdbx_seq_one_letter_code
_entity_poly.pdbx_strand_id
1 'polypeptide(L)'
;LLLAHTLLWKLWMTARWRLWAGAPGSKQADKMEKDAVFKRHHRAQTNEAEYAPLLVAVALGLALAKVDASLACSLLFLGQLAYTSALAFLGFPFYIPGALMRYAGMGLAVLTLANFSP
;
A
#
# COMPACT_ATOMS: atom_id res chain seq x y z
N LEU A 1 9.28 -6.19 -5.36
CA LEU A 1 7.84 -6.23 -5.66
C LEU A 1 7.10 -4.99 -5.15
N LEU A 2 7.08 -4.74 -3.84
CA LEU A 2 6.35 -3.62 -3.25
C LEU A 2 6.72 -2.26 -3.87
N LEU A 3 8.01 -1.93 -3.96
CA LEU A 3 8.49 -0.66 -4.57
C LEU A 3 8.02 -0.47 -6.03
N ALA A 4 8.01 -1.54 -6.83
CA ALA A 4 7.53 -1.45 -8.20
C ALA A 4 6.01 -1.17 -8.23
N HIS A 5 5.26 -1.82 -7.35
CA HIS A 5 3.83 -1.56 -7.17
C HIS A 5 3.57 -0.12 -6.68
N THR A 6 4.35 0.39 -5.74
CA THR A 6 4.34 1.80 -5.29
C THR A 6 4.52 2.75 -6.46
N LEU A 7 5.56 2.52 -7.27
CA LEU A 7 5.90 3.36 -8.39
C LEU A 7 4.76 3.38 -9.42
N LEU A 8 4.21 2.21 -9.74
CA LEU A 8 3.08 2.09 -10.66
C LEU A 8 1.85 2.88 -10.16
N TRP A 9 1.50 2.77 -8.88
CA TRP A 9 0.37 3.52 -8.31
C TRP A 9 0.59 5.03 -8.31
N LYS A 10 1.80 5.49 -8.00
CA LYS A 10 2.13 6.92 -8.07
C LYS A 10 2.06 7.44 -9.50
N LEU A 11 2.61 6.70 -10.47
CA LEU A 11 2.54 7.06 -11.89
C LEU A 11 1.10 7.08 -12.39
N TRP A 12 0.30 6.06 -12.04
CA TRP A 12 -1.12 5.98 -12.39
C TRP A 12 -1.92 7.17 -11.86
N MET A 13 -1.79 7.47 -10.57
CA MET A 13 -2.52 8.60 -9.98
C MET A 13 -2.04 9.95 -10.51
N THR A 14 -0.74 10.08 -10.76
CA THR A 14 -0.16 11.28 -11.38
C THR A 14 -0.69 11.46 -12.80
N ALA A 15 -0.77 10.40 -13.60
CA ALA A 15 -1.32 10.44 -14.94
C ALA A 15 -2.82 10.84 -14.91
N ARG A 16 -3.63 10.20 -14.05
CA ARG A 16 -5.06 10.57 -13.91
C ARG A 16 -5.21 12.04 -13.51
N TRP A 17 -4.45 12.50 -12.53
CA TRP A 17 -4.54 13.87 -12.04
C TRP A 17 -4.03 14.89 -13.06
N ARG A 18 -2.82 14.70 -13.59
CA ARG A 18 -2.17 15.72 -14.43
C ARG A 18 -2.61 15.68 -15.88
N LEU A 19 -3.00 14.51 -16.40
CA LEU A 19 -3.34 14.36 -17.82
C LEU A 19 -4.85 14.38 -18.07
N TRP A 20 -5.67 13.91 -17.12
CA TRP A 20 -7.12 13.77 -17.33
C TRP A 20 -7.97 14.74 -16.51
N ALA A 21 -7.49 15.24 -15.37
CA ALA A 21 -8.24 16.22 -14.58
C ALA A 21 -8.25 17.63 -15.20
N GLY A 22 -7.29 17.93 -16.09
CA GLY A 22 -7.04 19.28 -16.56
C GLY A 22 -6.36 20.15 -15.49
N ALA A 23 -6.40 21.47 -15.66
CA ALA A 23 -5.82 22.39 -14.69
C ALA A 23 -6.55 22.31 -13.33
N PRO A 24 -5.84 22.50 -12.19
CA PRO A 24 -6.46 22.63 -10.88
C PRO A 24 -7.57 23.70 -10.89
N GLY A 25 -8.73 23.40 -10.30
CA GLY A 25 -9.89 24.31 -10.28
C GLY A 25 -10.69 24.37 -11.59
N SER A 26 -10.34 23.56 -12.58
CA SER A 26 -11.20 23.38 -13.76
C SER A 26 -12.44 22.55 -13.42
N LYS A 27 -13.54 22.75 -14.17
CA LYS A 27 -14.76 21.93 -14.05
C LYS A 27 -14.49 20.43 -14.19
N GLN A 28 -13.42 20.06 -14.90
CA GLN A 28 -13.03 18.68 -15.13
C GLN A 28 -12.33 18.07 -13.90
N ALA A 29 -11.51 18.85 -13.20
CA ALA A 29 -10.94 18.46 -11.92
C ALA A 29 -12.05 18.25 -10.88
N ASP A 30 -12.99 19.18 -10.78
CA ASP A 30 -14.14 19.07 -9.86
C ASP A 30 -15.00 17.84 -10.14
N LYS A 31 -15.20 17.50 -11.43
CA LYS A 31 -15.93 16.30 -11.83
C LYS A 31 -15.18 15.04 -11.42
N MET A 32 -13.86 15.02 -11.57
CA MET A 32 -13.05 13.85 -11.25
C MET A 32 -12.92 13.64 -9.74
N GLU A 33 -12.84 14.70 -8.94
CA GLU A 33 -12.86 14.58 -7.48
C GLU A 33 -14.16 13.95 -6.96
N LYS A 34 -15.27 14.16 -7.68
CA LYS A 34 -16.58 13.56 -7.34
C LYS A 34 -16.72 12.12 -7.83
N ASP A 35 -15.89 11.66 -8.76
CA ASP A 35 -15.91 10.30 -9.28
C ASP A 35 -15.57 9.27 -8.19
N ALA A 36 -16.47 8.30 -8.00
CA ALA A 36 -16.29 7.25 -7.01
C ALA A 36 -15.07 6.37 -7.30
N VAL A 37 -14.75 6.13 -8.58
CA VAL A 37 -13.57 5.34 -8.97
C VAL A 37 -12.29 6.11 -8.63
N PHE A 38 -12.22 7.39 -9.00
CA PHE A 38 -11.10 8.25 -8.63
C PHE A 38 -10.90 8.31 -7.11
N LYS A 39 -11.97 8.49 -6.32
CA LYS A 39 -11.90 8.45 -4.86
C LYS A 39 -11.31 7.13 -4.33
N ARG A 40 -11.72 5.98 -4.88
CA ARG A 40 -11.15 4.68 -4.48
C ARG A 40 -9.67 4.57 -4.81
N HIS A 41 -9.27 4.94 -6.02
CA HIS A 41 -7.87 4.91 -6.44
C HIS A 41 -7.00 5.87 -5.63
N HIS A 42 -7.50 7.07 -5.34
CA HIS A 42 -6.83 8.05 -4.49
C HIS A 42 -6.62 7.49 -3.08
N ARG A 43 -7.66 6.89 -2.47
CA ARG A 43 -7.54 6.26 -1.14
C ARG A 43 -6.57 5.07 -1.17
N ALA A 44 -6.59 4.25 -2.21
CA ALA A 44 -5.65 3.15 -2.39
C ALA A 44 -4.20 3.66 -2.47
N GLN A 45 -3.94 4.69 -3.27
CA GLN A 45 -2.62 5.28 -3.39
C GLN A 45 -2.16 6.00 -2.11
N THR A 46 -3.08 6.66 -1.39
CA THR A 46 -2.75 7.29 -0.10
C THR A 46 -2.31 6.23 0.91
N ASN A 47 -3.06 5.13 1.01
CA ASN A 47 -2.68 4.02 1.87
C ASN A 47 -1.33 3.41 1.47
N GLU A 48 -1.09 3.27 0.17
CA GLU A 48 0.18 2.77 -0.36
C GLU A 48 1.35 3.69 0.05
N ALA A 49 1.18 5.01 -0.08
CA ALA A 49 2.19 5.99 0.28
C ALA A 49 2.51 6.03 1.79
N GLU A 50 1.53 5.76 2.65
CA GLU A 50 1.70 5.68 4.11
C GLU A 50 2.43 4.39 4.53
N TYR A 51 2.01 3.25 3.99
CA TYR A 51 2.47 1.95 4.48
C TYR A 51 3.74 1.48 3.78
N ALA A 52 3.93 1.72 2.49
CA ALA A 52 5.06 1.14 1.76
C ALA A 52 6.44 1.51 2.33
N PRO A 53 6.73 2.78 2.71
CA PRO A 53 8.00 3.12 3.33
C PRO A 53 8.23 2.36 4.65
N LEU A 54 7.20 2.26 5.48
CA LEU A 54 7.25 1.52 6.75
C LEU A 54 7.52 0.03 6.52
N LEU A 55 6.81 -0.60 5.60
CA LEU A 55 6.96 -2.02 5.29
C LEU A 55 8.36 -2.34 4.74
N VAL A 56 8.89 -1.48 3.87
CA VAL A 56 10.26 -1.61 3.35
C VAL A 56 11.27 -1.45 4.47
N ALA A 57 11.10 -0.46 5.35
CA ALA A 57 11.99 -0.24 6.49
C ALA A 57 12.01 -1.45 7.45
N VAL A 58 10.85 -2.02 7.77
CA VAL A 58 10.75 -3.23 8.61
C VAL A 58 11.45 -4.42 7.96
N ALA A 59 11.21 -4.67 6.68
CA ALA A 59 11.85 -5.78 5.97
C ALA A 59 13.38 -5.62 5.88
N LEU A 60 13.86 -4.40 5.62
CA LEU A 60 15.28 -4.09 5.63
C LEU A 60 15.90 -4.25 7.02
N GLY A 61 15.21 -3.80 8.08
CA GLY A 61 15.65 -3.97 9.46
C GLY A 61 15.82 -5.44 9.85
N LEU A 62 14.84 -6.29 9.51
CA LEU A 62 14.90 -7.74 9.72
C LEU A 62 16.05 -8.39 8.94
N ALA A 63 16.27 -7.97 7.70
CA ALA A 63 17.37 -8.46 6.88
C ALA A 63 18.74 -8.05 7.44
N LEU A 64 18.88 -6.81 7.92
CA LEU A 64 20.11 -6.31 8.56
C LEU A 64 20.40 -7.03 9.88
N ALA A 65 19.36 -7.38 10.64
CA ALA A 65 19.47 -8.19 11.85
C ALA A 65 19.76 -9.68 11.55
N LYS A 66 19.84 -10.08 10.27
CA LYS A 66 20.08 -11.46 9.82
C LYS A 66 19.07 -12.47 10.38
N VAL A 67 17.83 -12.03 10.60
CA VAL A 67 16.76 -12.90 11.09
C VAL A 67 15.96 -13.45 9.91
N ASP A 68 15.66 -14.75 9.92
CA ASP A 68 14.69 -15.30 8.98
C ASP A 68 13.28 -14.83 9.36
N ALA A 69 12.78 -13.87 8.60
CA ALA A 69 11.44 -13.31 8.74
C ALA A 69 10.63 -13.47 7.46
N SER A 70 10.90 -14.52 6.68
CA SER A 70 10.32 -14.74 5.35
C SER A 70 8.78 -14.72 5.36
N LEU A 71 8.15 -15.32 6.38
CA LEU A 71 6.69 -15.30 6.53
C LEU A 71 6.16 -13.90 6.85
N ALA A 72 6.80 -13.19 7.79
CA ALA A 72 6.40 -11.84 8.16
C ALA A 72 6.47 -10.91 6.94
N CYS A 73 7.61 -10.90 6.24
CA CYS A 73 7.81 -10.10 5.02
C CYS A 73 6.80 -10.45 3.91
N SER A 74 6.47 -11.74 3.75
CA SER A 74 5.45 -12.18 2.78
C SER A 74 4.07 -11.63 3.13
N LEU A 75 3.66 -11.72 4.39
CA LEU A 75 2.37 -11.20 4.87
C LEU A 75 2.29 -9.67 4.74
N LEU A 76 3.38 -8.96 5.04
CA LEU A 76 3.46 -7.50 4.88
C LEU A 76 3.24 -7.10 3.41
N PHE A 77 4.01 -7.69 2.49
CA PHE A 77 4.02 -7.27 1.09
C PHE A 77 2.77 -7.75 0.33
N LEU A 78 2.36 -9.00 0.52
CA LEU A 78 1.16 -9.53 -0.12
C LEU A 78 -0.11 -8.90 0.47
N GLY A 79 -0.15 -8.67 1.79
CA GLY A 79 -1.24 -7.94 2.45
C GLY A 79 -1.39 -6.53 1.89
N GLN A 80 -0.28 -5.80 1.70
CA GLN A 80 -0.30 -4.47 1.08
C GLN A 80 -0.81 -4.50 -0.37
N LEU A 81 -0.32 -5.43 -1.19
CA LEU A 81 -0.75 -5.58 -2.58
C LEU A 81 -2.25 -5.92 -2.66
N ALA A 82 -2.69 -6.89 -1.85
CA ALA A 82 -4.07 -7.33 -1.80
C ALA A 82 -5.00 -6.19 -1.34
N TYR A 83 -4.64 -5.48 -0.27
CA TYR A 83 -5.39 -4.32 0.21
C TYR A 83 -5.55 -3.26 -0.88
N THR A 84 -4.43 -2.84 -1.47
CA THR A 84 -4.42 -1.72 -2.44
C THR A 84 -5.23 -2.08 -3.68
N SER A 85 -5.05 -3.29 -4.19
CA SER A 85 -5.75 -3.77 -5.39
C SER A 85 -7.24 -3.94 -5.12
N ALA A 86 -7.62 -4.61 -4.03
CA ALA A 86 -9.02 -4.81 -3.68
C ALA A 86 -9.73 -3.48 -3.38
N LEU A 87 -9.08 -2.53 -2.71
CA LEU A 87 -9.68 -1.22 -2.45
C LEU A 87 -9.91 -0.44 -3.74
N ALA A 88 -8.95 -0.47 -4.66
CA ALA A 88 -9.05 0.22 -5.93
C ALA A 88 -10.19 -0.33 -6.82
N PHE A 89 -10.23 -1.66 -6.99
CA PHE A 89 -11.07 -2.30 -8.00
C PHE A 89 -12.39 -2.85 -7.46
N LEU A 90 -12.43 -3.35 -6.22
CA LEU A 90 -13.60 -4.03 -5.65
C LEU A 90 -14.30 -3.17 -4.59
N GLY A 91 -13.55 -2.37 -3.82
CA GLY A 91 -14.08 -1.57 -2.73
C GLY A 91 -14.40 -2.40 -1.47
N PHE A 92 -15.26 -1.86 -0.62
CA PHE A 92 -15.66 -2.52 0.64
C PHE A 92 -16.59 -3.72 0.37
N PRO A 93 -16.46 -4.84 1.11
CA PRO A 93 -15.51 -5.13 2.21
C PRO A 93 -14.22 -5.83 1.76
N PHE A 94 -14.00 -5.99 0.46
CA PHE A 94 -13.02 -6.93 -0.10
C PHE A 94 -11.55 -6.63 0.20
N TYR A 95 -11.21 -5.39 0.58
CA TYR A 95 -9.85 -5.02 0.97
C TYR A 95 -9.50 -5.37 2.43
N ILE A 96 -10.48 -5.69 3.28
CA ILE A 96 -10.29 -5.95 4.71
C ILE A 96 -9.33 -7.13 4.96
N PRO A 97 -9.45 -8.29 4.26
CA PRO A 97 -8.51 -9.39 4.45
C PRO A 97 -7.05 -8.99 4.19
N GLY A 98 -6.79 -8.17 3.16
CA GLY A 98 -5.44 -7.66 2.90
C GLY A 98 -4.89 -6.78 4.03
N ALA A 99 -5.74 -5.94 4.64
CA ALA A 99 -5.35 -5.17 5.83
C ALA A 99 -5.00 -6.08 7.00
N LEU A 100 -5.83 -7.09 7.28
CA LEU A 100 -5.60 -8.05 8.37
C LEU A 100 -4.31 -8.84 8.15
N MET A 101 -4.05 -9.31 6.93
CA MET A 101 -2.79 -9.98 6.58
C MET A 101 -1.59 -9.08 6.84
N ARG A 102 -1.65 -7.80 6.44
CA ARG A 102 -0.58 -6.84 6.69
C ARG A 102 -0.34 -6.63 8.19
N TYR A 103 -1.40 -6.47 8.98
CA TYR A 103 -1.27 -6.31 10.44
C TYR A 103 -0.73 -7.58 11.12
N ALA A 104 -1.16 -8.77 10.68
CA ALA A 104 -0.59 -10.02 11.16
C ALA A 104 0.90 -10.12 10.84
N GLY A 105 1.32 -9.70 9.64
CA GLY A 105 2.74 -9.60 9.27
C GLY A 105 3.53 -8.63 10.14
N MET A 106 2.95 -7.47 10.50
CA MET A 106 3.59 -6.51 11.40
C MET A 106 3.77 -7.09 12.80
N GLY A 107 2.73 -7.74 13.34
CA GLY A 107 2.80 -8.41 14.63
C GLY A 107 3.88 -9.50 14.64
N LEU A 108 3.92 -10.32 13.59
CA LEU A 108 4.95 -11.36 13.46
C LEU A 108 6.36 -10.76 13.37
N ALA A 109 6.56 -9.68 12.61
CA ALA A 109 7.84 -8.99 12.53
C ALA A 109 8.33 -8.49 13.90
N VAL A 110 7.43 -7.91 14.70
CA VAL A 110 7.74 -7.46 16.07
C VAL A 110 8.10 -8.64 16.97
N LEU A 111 7.32 -9.73 16.92
CA LEU A 111 7.60 -10.93 17.70
C LEU A 111 8.93 -11.57 17.31
N THR A 112 9.25 -11.59 16.01
CA THR A 112 10.52 -12.10 15.50
C THR A 112 11.70 -11.27 16.02
N LEU A 113 11.59 -9.94 16.06
CA LEU A 113 12.61 -9.06 16.64
C LEU A 113 12.73 -9.21 18.16
N ALA A 114 11.61 -9.33 18.87
CA ALA A 114 11.60 -9.44 20.33
C ALA A 114 12.21 -10.75 20.84
N ASN A 115 12.06 -11.84 20.08
CA ASN A 115 12.63 -13.15 20.41
C ASN A 115 14.06 -13.33 19.86
N PHE A 116 14.59 -12.36 19.13
CA PHE A 116 15.95 -12.40 18.64
C PHE A 116 16.92 -11.95 19.75
N SER A 117 17.62 -12.90 20.36
CA SER A 117 18.80 -12.63 21.20
C SER A 117 20.07 -12.77 20.34
N PRO A 118 20.95 -11.76 20.32
CA PRO A 118 22.18 -11.78 19.53
C PRO A 118 23.19 -12.84 19.99
#